data_AF-A0A7C8PZU2-F1
#
_entry.id   AF-A0A7C8PZU2-F1
#
_cell.length_a   1.000
_cell.length_b   1.000
_cell.length_c   1.000
_cell.angle_alpha   90.00
_cell.angle_beta   90.00
_cell.angle_gamma   90.00
#
_symmetry.space_group_name_H-M   'P 1'
#
loop_
_entity.id
_entity.type
_entity.pdbx_description
1 polymer ?
#
loop_
_entity_poly.entity_id
_entity_poly.type
_entity_poly.pdbx_seq_one_letter_code
_entity_poly.pdbx_strand_id
1 'polypeptide(L)'
;MSASAFIDHHSSSSRSHEQELLPPQIPKPNMTKHGLTNKFIQGAFEVDYYLLKTKNWQYITISAVIKALRNACEDPLKRYRSEIEPQIRSFAHQNADLKNQIYNEFVQNLQNGNFEDDLRAILFDMLESTEEEERWLFQWIVAIIIKSWRRKEATASSTDAESSSAAEKIGSPDPRKKPLAIDERT
;
A
#
# COMPACT_ATOMS: atom_id res chain seq x y z
N MET A 1 60.77 -51.77 -2.26
CA MET A 1 60.81 -50.75 -1.19
C MET A 1 59.75 -49.71 -1.50
N SER A 2 58.86 -49.47 -0.52
CA SER A 2 57.89 -48.36 -0.31
C SER A 2 57.01 -47.88 -1.48
N ALA A 3 55.68 -48.03 -1.47
CA ALA A 3 54.63 -47.51 -0.57
C ALA A 3 54.34 -46.00 -0.73
N SER A 4 53.19 -45.67 -1.35
CA SER A 4 52.05 -44.99 -0.71
C SER A 4 51.12 -44.32 -1.72
N ALA A 5 49.82 -44.57 -1.52
CA ALA A 5 48.68 -44.00 -2.22
C ALA A 5 48.44 -42.53 -1.82
N PHE A 6 47.70 -41.77 -2.64
CA PHE A 6 46.69 -40.83 -2.13
C PHE A 6 45.53 -40.67 -3.13
N ILE A 7 44.35 -40.66 -2.54
CA ILE A 7 43.00 -40.62 -3.09
C ILE A 7 42.49 -39.16 -3.10
N ASP A 8 41.57 -38.88 -4.03
CA ASP A 8 40.57 -37.80 -4.11
C ASP A 8 40.96 -36.33 -3.89
N HIS A 9 40.60 -35.48 -4.85
CA HIS A 9 39.48 -34.56 -4.59
C HIS A 9 38.87 -33.99 -5.87
N HIS A 10 37.55 -34.16 -5.95
CA HIS A 10 36.67 -33.36 -6.79
C HIS A 10 37.03 -31.87 -6.70
N SER A 11 37.26 -31.25 -7.84
CA SER A 11 36.96 -29.85 -8.02
C SER A 11 36.16 -29.70 -9.30
N SER A 12 34.93 -30.23 -9.24
CA SER A 12 33.80 -29.51 -9.85
C SER A 12 33.87 -28.10 -9.26
N SER A 13 34.51 -27.21 -10.00
CA SER A 13 34.36 -25.78 -9.79
C SER A 13 32.90 -25.48 -10.10
N SER A 14 32.04 -25.70 -9.10
CA SER A 14 30.73 -25.08 -9.01
C SER A 14 30.99 -23.59 -8.84
N ARG A 15 31.47 -22.94 -9.90
CA ARG A 15 31.17 -21.55 -10.18
C ARG A 15 29.67 -21.54 -10.45
N SER A 16 28.90 -21.60 -9.38
CA SER A 16 27.54 -21.10 -9.38
C SER A 16 27.68 -19.65 -9.78
N HIS A 17 27.57 -19.42 -11.09
CA HIS A 17 27.15 -18.13 -11.57
C HIS A 17 25.82 -17.87 -10.88
N GLU A 18 25.84 -17.13 -9.77
CA GLU A 18 24.77 -16.17 -9.51
C GLU A 18 24.78 -15.24 -10.72
N GLN A 19 24.24 -15.71 -11.84
CA GLN A 19 23.59 -14.82 -12.77
C GLN A 19 22.59 -14.09 -11.90
N GLU A 20 22.81 -12.80 -11.66
CA GLU A 20 21.78 -11.91 -11.14
C GLU A 20 20.54 -12.18 -11.99
N LEU A 21 19.63 -12.96 -11.44
CA LEU A 21 18.37 -13.25 -12.08
C LEU A 21 17.66 -11.90 -12.14
N LEU A 22 17.38 -11.43 -13.35
CA LEU A 22 16.59 -10.22 -13.54
C LEU A 22 15.17 -10.49 -13.04
N PRO A 23 14.50 -9.50 -12.42
CA PRO A 23 13.12 -9.66 -12.03
C PRO A 23 12.24 -9.94 -13.27
N PRO A 24 11.37 -10.95 -13.24
CA PRO A 24 10.52 -11.28 -14.39
C PRO A 24 9.45 -10.20 -14.58
N GLN A 25 8.99 -9.98 -15.80
CA GLN A 25 7.81 -9.13 -16.03
C GLN A 25 6.56 -9.80 -15.44
N ILE A 26 5.79 -9.05 -14.66
CA ILE A 26 4.58 -9.49 -13.98
C ILE A 26 3.39 -8.69 -14.52
N PRO A 27 2.51 -9.31 -15.32
CA PRO A 27 1.34 -8.62 -15.85
C PRO A 27 0.34 -8.30 -14.75
N LYS A 28 -0.46 -7.27 -14.98
CA LYS A 28 -1.55 -6.90 -14.10
C LYS A 28 -2.54 -8.06 -13.96
N PRO A 29 -2.93 -8.44 -12.74
CA PRO A 29 -3.85 -9.56 -12.55
C PRO A 29 -5.20 -9.35 -13.23
N ASN A 30 -5.64 -10.33 -14.02
CA ASN A 30 -6.95 -10.33 -14.65
C ASN A 30 -8.07 -10.42 -13.60
N MET A 31 -8.91 -9.40 -13.53
CA MET A 31 -9.98 -9.31 -12.54
C MET A 31 -11.34 -9.58 -13.18
N THR A 32 -12.04 -10.61 -12.72
CA THR A 32 -13.33 -10.99 -13.31
C THR A 32 -14.53 -10.29 -12.68
N LYS A 33 -14.49 -9.89 -11.39
CA LYS A 33 -15.61 -9.20 -10.70
C LYS A 33 -15.24 -8.30 -9.50
N HIS A 34 -14.15 -8.58 -8.79
CA HIS A 34 -13.77 -7.86 -7.57
C HIS A 34 -12.49 -7.05 -7.81
N GLY A 35 -12.37 -5.86 -7.22
CA GLY A 35 -11.15 -5.05 -7.34
C GLY A 35 -9.91 -5.71 -6.72
N LEU A 36 -8.72 -5.22 -7.06
CA LEU A 36 -7.44 -5.85 -6.76
C LEU A 36 -7.16 -5.85 -5.25
N THR A 37 -6.91 -7.04 -4.69
CA THR A 37 -6.66 -7.26 -3.25
C THR A 37 -5.24 -7.76 -3.03
N ASN A 38 -4.73 -7.70 -1.80
CA ASN A 38 -3.41 -8.23 -1.44
C ASN A 38 -3.24 -9.70 -1.87
N LYS A 39 -4.30 -10.51 -1.85
CA LYS A 39 -4.27 -11.91 -2.31
C LYS A 39 -4.00 -12.01 -3.81
N PHE A 40 -4.61 -11.14 -4.60
CA PHE A 40 -4.35 -11.08 -6.05
C PHE A 40 -2.95 -10.54 -6.35
N ILE A 41 -2.46 -9.58 -5.55
CA ILE A 41 -1.07 -9.13 -5.65
C ILE A 41 -0.14 -10.31 -5.38
N GLN A 42 -0.29 -10.97 -4.24
CA GLN A 42 0.57 -12.10 -3.90
C GLN A 42 0.56 -13.16 -5.00
N GLY A 43 -0.62 -13.58 -5.47
CA GLY A 43 -0.74 -14.55 -6.54
C GLY A 43 -0.10 -14.11 -7.86
N ALA A 44 -0.02 -12.81 -8.16
CA ALA A 44 0.70 -12.30 -9.33
C ALA A 44 2.22 -12.50 -9.22
N PHE A 45 2.73 -12.42 -7.99
CA PHE A 45 4.15 -12.56 -7.66
C PHE A 45 4.49 -13.97 -7.12
N GLU A 46 3.57 -14.94 -7.19
CA GLU A 46 3.84 -16.36 -6.89
C GLU A 46 4.53 -17.04 -8.10
N VAL A 47 5.69 -16.50 -8.47
CA VAL A 47 6.58 -17.04 -9.50
C VAL A 47 7.92 -17.43 -8.87
N ASP A 48 8.62 -18.40 -9.48
CA ASP A 48 9.82 -19.03 -8.92
C ASP A 48 10.86 -18.02 -8.41
N TYR A 49 11.06 -16.93 -9.15
CA TYR A 49 11.96 -15.84 -8.77
C TYR A 49 11.67 -15.26 -7.38
N TYR A 50 10.42 -14.82 -7.15
CA TYR A 50 10.01 -14.21 -5.89
C TYR A 50 9.82 -15.24 -4.80
N LEU A 51 9.35 -16.44 -5.13
CA LEU A 51 9.23 -17.54 -4.16
C LEU A 51 10.60 -17.93 -3.60
N LEU A 52 11.64 -17.98 -4.43
CA LEU A 52 13.00 -18.22 -3.99
C LEU A 52 13.51 -17.08 -3.10
N LYS A 53 13.44 -15.84 -3.59
CA LYS A 53 13.98 -14.68 -2.85
C LYS A 53 13.27 -14.41 -1.51
N THR A 54 11.97 -14.67 -1.42
CA THR A 54 11.17 -14.39 -0.21
C THR A 54 10.99 -15.61 0.70
N LYS A 55 11.57 -16.76 0.33
CA LYS A 55 11.33 -18.08 0.97
C LYS A 55 9.84 -18.39 1.07
N ASN A 56 9.16 -18.42 -0.08
CA ASN A 56 7.71 -18.60 -0.19
C ASN A 56 6.92 -17.57 0.65
N TRP A 57 7.33 -16.31 0.60
CA TRP A 57 6.75 -15.20 1.37
C TRP A 57 6.79 -15.37 2.91
N GLN A 58 7.57 -16.33 3.42
CA GLN A 58 7.69 -16.58 4.86
C GLN A 58 8.70 -15.65 5.52
N TYR A 59 9.77 -15.30 4.80
CA TYR A 59 10.80 -14.39 5.31
C TYR A 59 10.39 -12.93 5.11
N ILE A 60 10.05 -12.55 3.87
CA ILE A 60 9.50 -11.24 3.53
C ILE A 60 8.05 -11.45 3.12
N THR A 61 7.11 -11.01 3.95
CA THR A 61 5.69 -11.17 3.67
C THR A 61 5.18 -10.13 2.68
N ILE A 62 4.21 -10.50 1.84
CA ILE A 62 3.56 -9.54 0.92
C ILE A 62 2.93 -8.35 1.66
N SER A 63 2.44 -8.59 2.89
CA SER A 63 1.87 -7.54 3.74
C SER A 63 2.92 -6.51 4.17
N ALA A 64 4.14 -6.95 4.49
CA ALA A 64 5.25 -6.06 4.80
C ALA A 64 5.65 -5.23 3.59
N VAL A 65 5.74 -5.85 2.40
CA VAL A 65 6.02 -5.18 1.13
C VAL A 65 4.97 -4.11 0.84
N ILE A 66 3.68 -4.47 0.85
CA ILE A 66 2.58 -3.52 0.60
C ILE A 66 2.58 -2.38 1.60
N LYS A 67 2.89 -2.66 2.88
CA LYS A 67 3.00 -1.62 3.91
C LYS A 67 4.14 -0.65 3.60
N ALA A 68 5.31 -1.15 3.22
CA ALA A 68 6.45 -0.32 2.84
C ALA A 68 6.15 0.56 1.62
N LEU A 69 5.58 -0.03 0.55
CA LEU A 69 5.16 0.70 -0.64
C LEU A 69 4.14 1.80 -0.30
N ARG A 70 3.13 1.48 0.53
CA ARG A 70 2.14 2.48 0.96
C ARG A 70 2.79 3.62 1.73
N ASN A 71 3.63 3.31 2.72
CA ASN A 71 4.30 4.32 3.53
C ASN A 71 5.17 5.26 2.68
N ALA A 72 5.95 4.71 1.74
CA ALA A 72 6.77 5.50 0.84
C ALA A 72 5.94 6.39 -0.10
N CYS A 73 4.72 5.97 -0.44
CA CYS A 73 3.85 6.69 -1.37
C CYS A 73 2.93 7.72 -0.67
N GLU A 74 2.70 7.60 0.64
CA GLU A 74 1.76 8.46 1.35
C GLU A 74 2.16 9.94 1.33
N ASP A 75 3.42 10.26 1.59
CA ASP A 75 3.86 11.66 1.70
C ASP A 75 3.90 12.39 0.34
N PRO A 76 4.41 11.80 -0.75
CA PRO A 76 4.27 12.37 -2.08
C PRO A 76 2.79 12.63 -2.43
N LEU A 77 1.91 11.66 -2.21
CA LEU A 77 0.49 11.84 -2.50
C LEU A 77 -0.15 12.97 -1.66
N LYS A 78 0.26 13.16 -0.41
CA LYS A 78 -0.24 14.26 0.43
C LYS A 78 0.20 15.61 -0.12
N ARG A 79 1.47 15.71 -0.56
CA ARG A 79 2.05 16.92 -1.14
C ARG A 79 1.29 17.38 -2.38
N TYR A 80 1.00 16.45 -3.29
CA TYR A 80 0.30 16.73 -4.55
C TYR A 80 -1.24 16.64 -4.44
N ARG A 81 -1.81 16.52 -3.22
CA ARG A 81 -3.23 16.24 -3.05
C ARG A 81 -4.16 17.26 -3.70
N SER A 82 -3.79 18.55 -3.70
CA SER A 82 -4.56 19.63 -4.33
C SER A 82 -4.51 19.61 -5.86
N GLU A 83 -3.49 18.96 -6.42
CA GLU A 83 -3.28 18.86 -7.87
C GLU A 83 -3.96 17.62 -8.46
N ILE A 84 -4.31 16.63 -7.62
CA ILE A 84 -5.08 15.46 -8.03
C ILE A 84 -6.51 15.89 -8.36
N GLU A 85 -6.90 15.74 -9.63
CA GLU A 85 -8.21 16.17 -10.12
C GLU A 85 -9.33 15.31 -9.52
N PRO A 86 -10.26 15.88 -8.72
CA PRO A 86 -11.29 15.10 -8.04
C PRO A 86 -12.34 14.52 -9.01
N GLN A 87 -12.56 15.16 -10.15
CA GLN A 87 -13.46 14.68 -11.21
C GLN A 87 -12.95 13.41 -11.90
N ILE A 88 -11.63 13.16 -11.88
CA ILE A 88 -11.05 11.98 -12.51
C ILE A 88 -11.17 10.80 -11.53
N ARG A 89 -11.99 9.81 -11.92
CA ARG A 89 -12.34 8.67 -11.06
C ARG A 89 -11.13 7.78 -10.71
N SER A 90 -10.17 7.64 -11.63
CA SER A 90 -9.01 6.74 -11.51
C SER A 90 -7.70 7.51 -11.61
N PHE A 91 -6.78 7.24 -10.69
CA PHE A 91 -5.44 7.84 -10.73
C PHE A 91 -4.70 7.53 -12.04
N ALA A 92 -4.98 6.39 -12.67
CA ALA A 92 -4.42 6.00 -13.97
C ALA A 92 -4.62 7.07 -15.06
N HIS A 93 -5.74 7.79 -15.01
CA HIS A 93 -6.12 8.80 -16.00
C HIS A 93 -5.77 10.24 -15.58
N GLN A 94 -5.06 10.41 -14.47
CA GLN A 94 -4.52 11.72 -14.09
C GLN A 94 -3.43 12.16 -15.06
N ASN A 95 -3.12 13.45 -15.02
CA ASN A 95 -2.03 14.06 -15.78
C ASN A 95 -0.73 13.23 -15.66
N ALA A 96 -0.07 12.98 -16.80
CA ALA A 96 1.13 12.14 -16.87
C ALA A 96 2.32 12.73 -16.10
N ASP A 97 2.52 14.04 -16.17
CA ASP A 97 3.59 14.74 -15.45
C ASP A 97 3.38 14.64 -13.93
N LEU A 98 2.14 14.83 -13.48
CA LEU A 98 1.77 14.66 -12.08
C LEU A 98 2.03 13.21 -11.61
N LYS A 99 1.63 12.22 -12.39
CA LYS A 99 1.91 10.80 -12.09
C LYS A 99 3.41 10.54 -11.98
N ASN A 100 4.21 11.10 -12.87
CA ASN A 100 5.66 10.93 -12.88
C ASN A 100 6.33 11.63 -11.69
N GLN A 101 5.90 12.83 -11.32
CA GLN A 101 6.40 13.54 -10.14
C GLN A 101 6.13 12.75 -8.86
N ILE A 102 4.89 12.27 -8.68
CA ILE A 102 4.53 11.43 -7.52
C ILE A 102 5.35 10.14 -7.51
N TYR A 103 5.51 9.49 -8.67
CA TYR A 103 6.30 8.26 -8.78
C TYR A 103 7.78 8.48 -8.43
N ASN A 104 8.38 9.56 -8.92
CA ASN A 104 9.80 9.87 -8.66
C ASN A 104 10.05 10.11 -7.16
N GLU A 105 9.20 10.89 -6.49
CA GLU A 105 9.31 11.09 -5.04
C GLU A 105 9.04 9.80 -4.25
N PHE A 106 8.09 8.99 -4.71
CA PHE A 106 7.83 7.67 -4.15
C PHE A 106 9.07 6.75 -4.24
N VAL A 107 9.74 6.71 -5.40
CA VAL A 107 10.98 5.96 -5.60
C VAL A 107 12.10 6.51 -4.71
N GLN A 108 12.25 7.83 -4.61
CA GLN A 108 13.23 8.44 -3.69
C GLN A 108 12.99 8.07 -2.23
N ASN A 109 11.72 7.98 -1.80
CA ASN A 109 11.39 7.52 -0.45
C ASN A 109 11.73 6.04 -0.22
N LEU A 110 11.65 5.20 -1.24
CA LEU A 110 12.10 3.81 -1.16
C LEU A 110 13.63 3.70 -1.10
N GLN A 111 14.34 4.55 -1.86
CA GLN A 111 15.81 4.60 -1.87
C GLN A 111 16.38 5.08 -0.54
N ASN A 112 15.80 6.15 0.01
CA ASN A 112 16.29 6.82 1.22
C ASN A 112 15.67 6.26 2.52
N GLY A 113 14.66 5.41 2.41
CA GLY A 113 13.97 4.83 3.55
C GLY A 113 14.83 3.79 4.28
N ASN A 114 14.67 3.75 5.60
CA ASN A 114 15.35 2.77 6.45
C ASN A 114 14.68 1.39 6.36
N PHE A 115 14.96 0.68 5.26
CA PHE A 115 14.55 -0.71 5.02
C PHE A 115 15.75 -1.65 5.15
N GLU A 116 15.52 -2.89 5.57
CA GLU A 116 16.52 -3.95 5.40
C GLU A 116 16.84 -4.13 3.91
N ASP A 117 18.09 -4.46 3.59
CA ASP A 117 18.57 -4.51 2.21
C ASP A 117 17.78 -5.51 1.36
N ASP A 118 17.46 -6.69 1.92
CA ASP A 118 16.65 -7.71 1.24
C ASP A 118 15.23 -7.20 0.93
N LEU A 119 14.59 -6.52 1.88
CA LEU A 119 13.28 -5.90 1.65
C LEU A 119 13.37 -4.82 0.58
N ARG A 120 14.41 -3.97 0.64
CA ARG A 120 14.62 -2.90 -0.36
C ARG A 120 14.80 -3.48 -1.76
N ALA A 121 15.60 -4.54 -1.90
CA ALA A 121 15.78 -5.24 -3.16
C ALA A 121 14.45 -5.77 -3.71
N ILE A 122 13.64 -6.44 -2.87
CA ILE A 122 12.31 -6.92 -3.28
C ILE A 122 11.38 -5.79 -3.70
N LEU A 123 11.41 -4.65 -3.02
CA LEU A 123 10.59 -3.49 -3.37
C LEU A 123 10.94 -2.96 -4.77
N PHE A 124 12.23 -2.85 -5.10
CA PHE A 124 12.67 -2.41 -6.42
C PHE A 124 12.40 -3.45 -7.51
N ASP A 125 12.72 -4.72 -7.24
CA ASP A 125 12.42 -5.82 -8.16
C ASP A 125 10.93 -5.82 -8.54
N MET A 126 10.04 -5.70 -7.55
CA MET A 126 8.59 -5.69 -7.80
C MET A 126 8.12 -4.48 -8.59
N LEU A 127 8.78 -3.32 -8.45
CA LEU A 127 8.47 -2.15 -9.25
C LEU A 127 8.95 -2.32 -10.70
N GLU A 128 10.17 -2.83 -10.88
CA GLU A 128 10.76 -3.13 -12.20
C GLU A 128 9.93 -4.17 -12.96
N SER A 129 9.52 -5.24 -12.27
CA SER A 129 8.61 -6.27 -12.78
C SER A 129 7.28 -5.74 -13.33
N THR A 130 6.90 -4.50 -13.01
CA THR A 130 5.60 -3.94 -13.42
C THR A 130 5.74 -2.69 -14.26
N GLU A 131 6.96 -2.29 -14.62
CA GLU A 131 7.23 -1.04 -15.31
C GLU A 131 6.61 -0.98 -16.70
N GLU A 132 6.69 -2.07 -17.47
CA GLU A 132 6.21 -2.12 -18.86
C GLU A 132 4.69 -1.94 -18.97
N GLU A 133 3.92 -2.43 -18.00
CA GLU A 133 2.45 -2.31 -17.97
C GLU A 133 2.01 -1.14 -17.08
N GLU A 134 2.46 0.05 -17.47
CA GLU A 134 2.13 1.34 -16.85
C GLU A 134 2.39 1.43 -15.34
N ARG A 135 3.35 0.66 -14.80
CA ARG A 135 3.64 0.64 -13.36
C ARG A 135 2.38 0.32 -12.54
N TRP A 136 1.63 -0.71 -12.97
CA TRP A 136 0.30 -1.01 -12.41
C TRP A 136 0.31 -1.22 -10.89
N LEU A 137 1.40 -1.73 -10.32
CA LEU A 137 1.54 -1.92 -8.87
C LEU A 137 1.55 -0.56 -8.16
N PHE A 138 2.30 0.42 -8.66
CA PHE A 138 2.29 1.78 -8.15
C PHE A 138 0.90 2.40 -8.25
N GLN A 139 0.25 2.30 -9.42
CA GLN A 139 -1.12 2.83 -9.59
C GLN A 139 -2.11 2.22 -8.60
N TRP A 140 -1.98 0.93 -8.31
CA TRP A 140 -2.81 0.24 -7.32
C TRP A 140 -2.56 0.72 -5.89
N ILE A 141 -1.29 0.91 -5.50
CA ILE A 141 -0.91 1.47 -4.20
C ILE A 141 -1.56 2.85 -4.01
N VAL A 142 -1.45 3.72 -5.01
CA VAL A 142 -2.07 5.04 -4.99
C VAL A 142 -3.60 4.94 -4.83
N ALA A 143 -4.25 4.06 -5.59
CA ALA A 143 -5.69 3.86 -5.53
C ALA A 143 -6.16 3.43 -4.12
N ILE A 144 -5.41 2.58 -3.44
CA ILE A 144 -5.72 2.18 -2.05
C ILE A 144 -5.61 3.37 -1.10
N ILE A 145 -4.54 4.17 -1.22
CA ILE A 145 -4.31 5.32 -0.35
C ILE A 145 -5.43 6.34 -0.53
N ILE A 146 -5.74 6.74 -1.77
CA ILE A 146 -6.82 7.69 -2.07
C ILE A 146 -8.17 7.16 -1.58
N LYS A 147 -8.47 5.87 -1.78
CA LYS A 147 -9.70 5.24 -1.29
C LYS A 147 -9.78 5.29 0.24
N SER A 148 -8.65 5.14 0.94
CA SER A 148 -8.61 5.24 2.40
C SER A 148 -8.87 6.67 2.89
N TRP A 149 -8.40 7.69 2.17
CA TRP A 149 -8.67 9.10 2.50
C TRP A 149 -10.14 9.45 2.33
N ARG A 150 -10.72 9.09 1.18
CA ARG A 150 -12.16 9.31 0.91
C ARG A 150 -13.06 8.65 1.96
N ARG A 151 -12.70 7.46 2.44
CA ARG A 151 -13.43 6.78 3.52
C ARG A 151 -13.35 7.56 4.83
N LYS A 152 -12.17 8.05 5.19
CA LYS A 152 -11.96 8.85 6.41
C LYS A 152 -12.75 10.17 6.36
N GLU A 153 -12.74 10.85 5.21
CA GLU A 153 -13.51 12.07 4.96
C GLU A 153 -15.03 11.82 5.07
N ALA A 154 -15.54 10.73 4.48
CA ALA A 154 -16.96 10.38 4.55
C ALA A 154 -17.41 10.11 5.99
N THR A 155 -16.60 9.40 6.78
CA THR A 155 -16.90 9.17 8.21
C THR A 155 -16.87 10.46 9.03
N ALA A 156 -15.91 11.35 8.78
CA ALA A 156 -15.83 12.63 9.48
C ALA A 156 -17.07 13.50 9.20
N SER A 157 -17.47 13.60 7.92
CA SER A 157 -18.66 14.34 7.52
C SER A 157 -19.97 13.74 8.09
N SER A 158 -20.06 12.43 8.29
CA SER A 158 -21.24 11.82 8.91
C SER A 158 -21.35 12.13 10.41
N THR A 159 -20.22 12.17 11.12
CA THR A 159 -20.20 12.47 12.56
C THR A 159 -20.52 13.93 12.84
N ASP A 160 -20.10 14.86 11.97
CA ASP A 160 -20.42 16.29 12.07
C ASP A 160 -21.90 16.57 11.73
N ALA A 161 -22.48 15.84 10.78
CA ALA A 161 -23.91 15.97 10.47
C ALA A 161 -24.82 15.43 11.58
N GLU A 162 -24.41 14.34 12.25
CA GLU A 162 -25.17 13.73 13.34
C GLU A 162 -25.13 14.58 14.62
N SER A 163 -23.98 15.20 14.91
CA SER A 163 -23.83 16.14 16.02
C SER A 163 -24.48 17.51 15.78
N SER A 164 -24.60 17.95 14.52
CA SER A 164 -25.40 19.14 14.17
C SER A 164 -26.91 18.89 14.25
N SER A 165 -27.41 17.68 13.97
CA SER A 165 -28.85 17.37 14.09
C SER A 165 -29.32 17.12 15.54
N ALA A 166 -28.41 16.75 16.44
CA ALA A 166 -28.70 16.58 17.86
C ALA A 166 -28.80 17.91 18.63
N ALA A 167 -28.13 18.96 18.14
CA ALA A 167 -28.15 20.29 18.74
C ALA A 167 -29.44 21.09 18.44
N GLU A 168 -30.22 20.70 17.41
CA GLU A 168 -31.45 21.41 17.02
C GLU A 168 -32.73 20.85 17.68
N LYS A 169 -32.59 19.86 18.57
CA LYS A 169 -33.70 19.25 19.34
C LYS A 169 -33.72 19.65 20.83
N ILE A 170 -33.34 20.88 21.16
CA ILE A 170 -33.60 21.47 22.49
C ILE A 170 -34.15 22.88 22.28
N GLY A 171 -35.42 22.98 21.88
CA GLY A 171 -35.99 24.28 21.52
C GLY A 171 -37.47 24.27 21.20
N SER A 172 -38.29 23.65 22.04
CA SER A 172 -39.72 23.95 22.10
C SER A 172 -40.20 23.83 23.55
N PRO A 173 -40.51 24.96 24.23
CA PRO A 173 -41.05 24.93 25.57
C PRO A 173 -42.51 24.48 25.51
N ASP A 174 -42.83 23.39 26.21
CA ASP A 174 -44.18 22.91 26.47
C ASP A 174 -44.96 23.96 27.30
N PRO A 175 -46.10 24.50 26.81
CA PRO A 175 -46.87 25.55 27.48
C PRO A 175 -47.83 25.01 28.56
N ARG A 176 -47.40 24.02 29.36
CA ARG A 176 -48.23 23.49 30.46
C ARG A 176 -47.46 23.26 31.76
N LYS A 177 -46.82 24.31 32.28
CA LYS A 177 -46.56 24.40 33.74
C LYS A 177 -47.62 25.31 34.38
N LYS A 178 -48.45 24.74 35.25
CA LYS A 178 -49.13 25.48 36.32
C LYS A 178 -48.13 25.70 37.47
N PRO A 179 -48.14 26.86 38.15
CA PRO A 179 -47.11 27.20 39.13
C PRO A 179 -47.36 26.57 40.50
N LEU A 180 -46.27 26.39 41.25
CA LEU A 180 -46.26 26.04 42.67
C LEU A 180 -47.01 27.08 43.51
N ALA A 181 -47.76 26.61 44.50
CA ALA A 181 -48.03 27.37 45.72
C ALA A 181 -47.41 26.58 46.88
N ILE A 182 -46.31 27.12 47.41
CA ILE A 182 -45.84 26.86 48.77
C ILE A 182 -46.25 28.10 49.54
N ASP A 183 -46.96 27.94 50.65
CA ASP A 183 -46.96 28.95 51.70
C ASP A 183 -46.91 28.27 53.07
N GLU A 184 -46.12 28.90 53.94
CA GLU A 184 -45.65 28.45 55.25
C GLU A 184 -46.52 29.00 56.39
N ARG A 185 -46.52 28.29 57.54
CA ARG A 185 -46.91 28.71 58.92
C ARG A 185 -48.43 28.84 59.17
N THR A 186 -49.00 28.28 60.23
CA THR A 186 -48.60 28.23 61.66
C THR A 186 -49.28 27.05 62.34
#